data_AF-A0A2D4H9T2-F1
#
_entry.id   AF-A0A2D4H9T2-F1
#
_cell.length_a   1.000
_cell.length_b   1.000
_cell.length_c   1.000
_cell.angle_alpha   90.00
_cell.angle_beta   90.00
_cell.angle_gamma   90.00
#
_symmetry.space_group_name_H-M   'P 1'
#
loop_
_entity.id
_entity.type
_entity.pdbx_description
1 polymer ?
#
loop_
_entity_poly.entity_id
_entity_poly.type
_entity_poly.pdbx_seq_one_letter_code
_entity_poly.pdbx_strand_id
1 'polypeptide(L)'
;RRVHGLENEVAEIMKSSGDSSSQLTKMNDALRLKEKQVEELQVQLTKASTGTSQLQENLEQAARQAEKKQEEMLARHHEEQQKTRNELDSLEKKIAAHQEEHKLLQAANEKMRSEMAARHEEALKELQRELQKKEQLLANTQKANSELEKQSQELKKEAEHAKTAKTAEDALQIVEQVTKEKDALHKEKTEILASLEDSKQLSQKLKKELDALKESHVKNREELSKSQERLDNESQNLEELRKELEVLRIAEEEKSQQLAVFQEENLKLAKELGKGELASHQKLEEERSVLNNQLLEMKKREAKLIKENDEERASLQKSISVTSALITERDEELEKLRNEVSVLRGENTTARNLHSVVQSLESDKVKLEIKVKNLEQKLKESQKSSSDVSSSGDFQKEEAQESQQMIDFLNSVIVDLQDKNAELKSKLNKMSEAALNGDEEEVINYDSEEDNQVKRRPRLFCDICDCFDLHDTEDCPTQAQAPEEPPHSTYHGSRKEERPYCTICEMFGHWTANCNDDETF
;
A
#
# COMPACT_ATOMS: atom_id res chain seq x y z
N ARG A 1 64.51 -74.77 -2.35
CA ARG A 1 64.67 -73.57 -3.23
C ARG A 1 63.37 -73.16 -3.92
N ARG A 2 62.68 -74.03 -4.69
CA ARG A 2 61.35 -73.72 -5.25
C ARG A 2 60.29 -73.37 -4.19
N VAL A 3 60.29 -74.06 -3.04
CA VAL A 3 59.32 -73.83 -1.95
C VAL A 3 59.45 -72.43 -1.33
N HIS A 4 60.67 -71.99 -0.99
CA HIS A 4 60.89 -70.62 -0.47
C HIS A 4 60.57 -69.49 -1.47
N GLY A 5 60.69 -69.73 -2.78
CA GLY A 5 60.26 -68.77 -3.79
C GLY A 5 58.73 -68.59 -3.78
N LEU A 6 58.00 -69.70 -3.71
CA LEU A 6 56.55 -69.71 -3.60
C LEU A 6 56.06 -69.12 -2.27
N GLU A 7 56.75 -69.36 -1.16
CA GLU A 7 56.39 -68.78 0.15
C GLU A 7 56.53 -67.26 0.17
N ASN A 8 57.59 -66.71 -0.45
CA ASN A 8 57.76 -65.27 -0.57
C ASN A 8 56.74 -64.65 -1.54
N GLU A 9 56.45 -65.29 -2.67
CA GLU A 9 55.38 -64.85 -3.60
C GLU A 9 54.02 -64.86 -2.90
N VAL A 10 53.71 -65.89 -2.10
CA VAL A 10 52.46 -65.94 -1.31
C VAL A 10 52.41 -64.84 -0.26
N ALA A 11 53.52 -64.53 0.43
CA ALA A 11 53.56 -63.45 1.42
C ALA A 11 53.38 -62.05 0.77
N GLU A 12 53.97 -61.84 -0.40
CA GLU A 12 53.82 -60.59 -1.16
C GLU A 12 52.40 -60.45 -1.73
N ILE A 13 51.79 -61.55 -2.19
CA ILE A 13 50.37 -61.61 -2.58
C ILE A 13 49.46 -61.36 -1.37
N MET A 14 49.73 -61.92 -0.20
CA MET A 14 48.93 -61.67 1.01
C MET A 14 49.04 -60.22 1.49
N LYS A 15 50.24 -59.63 1.42
CA LYS A 15 50.45 -58.22 1.78
C LYS A 15 49.77 -57.28 0.79
N SER A 16 49.98 -57.48 -0.52
CA SER A 16 49.29 -56.70 -1.56
C SER A 16 47.77 -56.89 -1.53
N SER A 17 47.27 -58.07 -1.19
CA SER A 17 45.83 -58.33 -0.99
C SER A 17 45.29 -57.62 0.26
N GLY A 18 46.05 -57.56 1.35
CA GLY A 18 45.71 -56.82 2.56
C GLY A 18 45.72 -55.31 2.36
N ASP A 19 46.72 -54.78 1.65
CA ASP A 19 46.82 -53.38 1.27
C ASP A 19 45.67 -52.99 0.31
N SER A 20 45.35 -53.86 -0.65
CA SER A 20 44.19 -53.72 -1.53
C SER A 20 42.87 -53.71 -0.75
N SER A 21 42.72 -54.60 0.24
CA SER A 21 41.53 -54.64 1.11
C SER A 21 41.39 -53.39 1.97
N SER A 22 42.49 -52.87 2.53
CA SER A 22 42.50 -51.63 3.32
C SER A 22 42.14 -50.41 2.48
N GLN A 23 42.67 -50.34 1.26
CA GLN A 23 42.31 -49.31 0.29
C GLN A 23 40.83 -49.41 -0.12
N LEU A 24 40.30 -50.62 -0.28
CA LEU A 24 38.90 -50.86 -0.59
C LEU A 24 37.97 -50.41 0.55
N THR A 25 38.33 -50.68 1.81
CA THR A 25 37.59 -50.19 2.99
C THR A 25 37.58 -48.66 3.06
N LYS A 26 38.73 -48.00 2.88
CA LYS A 26 38.80 -46.54 2.83
C LYS A 26 37.96 -45.93 1.71
N MET A 27 37.96 -46.57 0.54
CA MET A 27 37.14 -46.14 -0.59
C MET A 27 35.64 -46.31 -0.30
N ASN A 28 35.25 -47.42 0.34
CA ASN A 28 33.87 -47.65 0.78
C ASN A 28 33.43 -46.66 1.86
N ASP A 29 34.29 -46.31 2.83
CA ASP A 29 33.97 -45.31 3.85
C ASP A 29 33.85 -43.91 3.25
N ALA A 30 34.73 -43.55 2.30
CA ALA A 30 34.61 -42.32 1.54
C ALA A 30 33.33 -42.29 0.68
N LEU A 31 32.93 -43.43 0.10
CA LEU A 31 31.69 -43.57 -0.65
C LEU A 31 30.48 -43.35 0.26
N ARG A 32 30.44 -43.98 1.44
CA ARG A 32 29.38 -43.78 2.44
C ARG A 32 29.27 -42.33 2.90
N LEU A 33 30.41 -41.66 3.11
CA LEU A 33 30.40 -40.24 3.47
C LEU A 33 29.84 -39.38 2.34
N LYS A 34 30.17 -39.70 1.08
CA LYS A 34 29.63 -39.01 -0.09
C LYS A 34 28.14 -39.29 -0.28
N GLU A 35 27.68 -40.51 -0.05
CA GLU A 35 26.25 -40.87 -0.06
C GLU A 35 25.48 -40.04 0.98
N LYS A 36 25.99 -39.96 2.21
CA LYS A 36 25.39 -39.12 3.26
C LYS A 36 25.35 -37.63 2.89
N GLN A 37 26.41 -37.11 2.28
CA GLN A 37 26.45 -35.72 1.79
C GLN A 37 25.41 -35.48 0.68
N VAL A 38 25.23 -36.45 -0.22
CA VAL A 38 24.22 -36.37 -1.29
C VAL A 38 22.81 -36.38 -0.70
N GLU A 39 22.54 -37.26 0.27
CA GLU A 39 21.24 -37.30 0.97
C GLU A 39 20.94 -35.98 1.67
N GLU A 40 21.92 -35.40 2.38
CA GLU A 40 21.75 -34.11 3.05
C GLU A 40 21.48 -32.97 2.07
N LEU A 41 22.22 -32.91 0.96
CA LEU A 41 21.97 -31.93 -0.12
C LEU A 41 20.58 -32.13 -0.74
N GLN A 42 20.11 -33.36 -0.87
CA GLN A 42 18.79 -33.67 -1.42
C GLN A 42 17.67 -33.24 -0.46
N VAL A 43 17.86 -33.38 0.85
CA VAL A 43 16.94 -32.82 1.86
C VAL A 43 16.94 -31.28 1.83
N GLN A 44 18.11 -30.65 1.70
CA GLN A 44 18.18 -29.19 1.59
C GLN A 44 17.51 -28.68 0.31
N LEU A 45 17.71 -29.37 -0.82
CA LEU A 45 17.09 -29.03 -2.10
C LEU A 45 15.56 -29.15 -2.04
N THR A 46 15.05 -30.24 -1.46
CA THR A 46 13.59 -30.42 -1.29
C THR A 46 13.00 -29.34 -0.39
N LYS A 47 13.65 -29.02 0.74
CA LYS A 47 13.22 -27.94 1.64
C LYS A 47 13.23 -26.57 0.96
N ALA A 48 14.27 -26.26 0.20
CA ALA A 48 14.36 -25.03 -0.58
C ALA A 48 13.26 -24.98 -1.65
N SER A 49 13.04 -26.08 -2.38
CA SER A 49 11.99 -26.20 -3.40
C SER A 49 10.59 -25.99 -2.81
N THR A 50 10.29 -26.60 -1.66
CA THR A 50 9.01 -26.38 -0.96
C THR A 50 8.85 -24.94 -0.49
N GLY A 51 9.94 -24.32 0.00
CA GLY A 51 9.93 -22.91 0.40
C GLY A 51 9.69 -21.97 -0.78
N THR A 52 10.32 -22.23 -1.92
CA THR A 52 10.09 -21.47 -3.16
C THR A 52 8.65 -21.63 -3.65
N SER A 53 8.09 -22.84 -3.62
CA SER A 53 6.69 -23.07 -4.02
C SER A 53 5.72 -22.30 -3.13
N GLN A 54 5.95 -22.29 -1.81
CA GLN A 54 5.09 -21.57 -0.87
C GLN A 54 5.21 -20.05 -1.02
N LEU A 55 6.42 -19.53 -1.25
CA LEU A 55 6.61 -18.10 -1.56
C LEU A 55 5.94 -17.71 -2.87
N GLN A 56 5.98 -18.58 -3.89
CA GLN A 56 5.29 -18.35 -5.15
C GLN A 56 3.78 -18.31 -4.97
N GLU A 57 3.19 -19.23 -4.21
CA GLU A 57 1.76 -19.23 -3.89
C GLU A 57 1.34 -17.97 -3.13
N ASN A 58 2.12 -17.56 -2.12
CA ASN A 58 1.87 -16.32 -1.38
C ASN A 58 1.95 -15.08 -2.28
N LEU A 59 2.91 -15.05 -3.21
CA LEU A 59 3.06 -13.94 -4.15
C LEU A 59 1.88 -13.88 -5.14
N GLU A 60 1.43 -15.02 -5.65
CA GLU A 60 0.24 -15.11 -6.50
C GLU A 60 -1.03 -14.69 -5.75
N GLN A 61 -1.19 -15.09 -4.49
CA GLN A 61 -2.32 -14.68 -3.66
C GLN A 61 -2.30 -13.17 -3.38
N ALA A 62 -1.14 -12.60 -3.03
CA ALA A 62 -0.98 -11.17 -2.82
C ALA A 62 -1.26 -10.37 -4.10
N ALA A 63 -0.82 -10.86 -5.26
CA ALA A 63 -1.09 -10.25 -6.56
C ALA A 63 -2.61 -10.23 -6.85
N ARG A 64 -3.31 -11.35 -6.65
CA ARG A 64 -4.78 -11.43 -6.83
C ARG A 64 -5.53 -10.49 -5.88
N GLN A 65 -5.07 -10.36 -4.64
CA GLN A 65 -5.70 -9.43 -3.68
C GLN A 65 -5.45 -7.97 -4.07
N ALA A 66 -4.26 -7.63 -4.56
CA ALA A 66 -3.95 -6.29 -5.04
C ALA A 66 -4.80 -5.94 -6.28
N GLU A 67 -4.92 -6.86 -7.23
CA GLU A 67 -5.75 -6.70 -8.43
C GLU A 67 -7.23 -6.50 -8.06
N LYS A 68 -7.78 -7.34 -7.18
CA LYS A 68 -9.15 -7.19 -6.69
C LYS A 68 -9.39 -5.84 -6.00
N LYS A 69 -8.48 -5.40 -5.13
CA LYS A 69 -8.58 -4.08 -4.47
C LYS A 69 -8.53 -2.94 -5.48
N GLN A 70 -7.69 -3.07 -6.52
CA GLN A 70 -7.61 -2.09 -7.60
C GLN A 70 -8.91 -2.03 -8.41
N GLU A 71 -9.50 -3.17 -8.76
CA GLU A 71 -10.80 -3.22 -9.43
C GLU A 71 -11.93 -2.61 -8.58
N GLU A 72 -11.99 -2.94 -7.29
CA GLU A 72 -12.97 -2.36 -6.37
C GLU A 72 -12.83 -0.84 -6.25
N MET A 73 -11.60 -0.33 -6.19
CA MET A 73 -11.32 1.11 -6.15
C MET A 73 -11.74 1.81 -7.45
N LEU A 74 -11.43 1.21 -8.61
CA LEU A 74 -11.86 1.73 -9.91
C LEU A 74 -13.39 1.73 -10.05
N ALA A 75 -14.07 0.69 -9.57
CA ALA A 75 -15.53 0.60 -9.58
C ALA A 75 -16.16 1.69 -8.70
N ARG A 76 -15.67 1.90 -7.48
CA ARG A 76 -16.15 2.97 -6.58
C ARG A 76 -15.94 4.35 -7.19
N HIS A 77 -14.76 4.60 -7.74
CA HIS A 77 -14.45 5.86 -8.40
C HIS A 77 -15.36 6.11 -9.62
N HIS A 78 -15.65 5.06 -10.41
CA HIS A 78 -16.59 5.17 -11.52
C HIS A 78 -18.02 5.50 -11.04
N GLU A 79 -18.48 4.87 -9.96
CA GLU A 79 -19.78 5.15 -9.35
C GLU A 79 -19.88 6.60 -8.83
N GLU A 80 -18.84 7.09 -8.15
CA GLU A 80 -18.77 8.48 -7.68
C GLU A 80 -18.75 9.49 -8.83
N GLN A 81 -18.01 9.19 -9.91
CA GLN A 81 -18.02 9.99 -11.13
C GLN A 81 -19.41 10.02 -11.79
N GLN A 82 -20.12 8.89 -11.81
CA GLN A 82 -21.46 8.84 -12.38
C GLN A 82 -22.46 9.62 -11.51
N LYS A 83 -22.34 9.52 -10.18
CA LYS A 83 -23.18 10.26 -9.24
C LYS A 83 -22.99 11.77 -9.38
N THR A 84 -21.75 12.24 -9.38
CA THR A 84 -21.43 13.67 -9.54
C THR A 84 -21.87 14.20 -10.90
N ARG A 85 -21.70 13.42 -11.98
CA ARG A 85 -22.21 13.77 -13.31
C ARG A 85 -23.75 13.90 -13.33
N ASN A 86 -24.47 12.97 -12.69
CA ASN A 86 -25.93 13.05 -12.59
C ASN A 86 -26.40 14.27 -11.76
N GLU A 87 -25.67 14.62 -10.71
CA GLU A 87 -25.93 15.81 -9.90
C GLU A 87 -25.71 17.10 -10.71
N LEU A 88 -24.64 17.17 -11.49
CA LEU A 88 -24.38 18.28 -12.42
C LEU A 88 -25.49 18.42 -13.46
N ASP A 89 -25.87 17.34 -14.14
CA ASP A 89 -26.97 17.35 -15.12
C ASP A 89 -28.30 17.84 -14.51
N SER A 90 -28.57 17.45 -13.24
CA SER A 90 -29.74 17.93 -12.51
C SER A 90 -29.65 19.42 -12.20
N LEU A 91 -28.49 19.92 -11.80
CA LEU A 91 -28.29 21.34 -11.49
C LEU A 91 -28.37 22.19 -12.77
N GLU A 92 -27.78 21.74 -13.86
CA GLU A 92 -27.87 22.41 -15.16
C GLU A 92 -29.33 22.54 -15.62
N LYS A 93 -30.14 21.48 -15.49
CA LYS A 93 -31.57 21.53 -15.80
C LYS A 93 -32.33 22.53 -14.92
N LYS A 94 -32.00 22.61 -13.62
CA LYS A 94 -32.61 23.59 -12.70
C LYS A 94 -32.21 25.02 -13.06
N ILE A 95 -30.94 25.26 -13.39
CA ILE A 95 -30.46 26.57 -13.83
C ILE A 95 -31.17 26.98 -15.12
N ALA A 96 -31.28 26.09 -16.10
CA ALA A 96 -32.00 26.37 -17.34
C ALA A 96 -33.48 26.70 -17.09
N ALA A 97 -34.16 25.95 -16.21
CA ALA A 97 -35.54 26.22 -15.83
C ALA A 97 -35.70 27.59 -15.15
N HIS A 98 -34.84 27.94 -14.20
CA HIS A 98 -34.86 29.25 -13.53
C HIS A 98 -34.51 30.40 -14.47
N GLN A 99 -33.60 30.20 -15.42
CA GLN A 99 -33.30 31.21 -16.44
C GLN A 99 -34.50 31.48 -17.34
N GLU A 100 -35.26 30.44 -17.71
CA GLU A 100 -36.47 30.60 -18.51
C GLU A 100 -37.59 31.28 -17.71
N GLU A 101 -37.77 30.89 -16.45
CA GLU A 101 -38.70 31.54 -15.52
C GLU A 101 -38.36 33.03 -15.34
N HIS A 102 -37.08 33.36 -15.16
CA HIS A 102 -36.62 34.74 -15.03
C HIS A 102 -36.90 35.55 -16.31
N LYS A 103 -36.66 34.98 -17.50
CA LYS A 103 -37.00 35.65 -18.76
C LYS A 103 -38.49 35.92 -18.89
N LEU A 104 -39.34 34.96 -18.53
CA LEU A 104 -40.79 35.13 -18.55
C LEU A 104 -41.25 36.21 -17.57
N LEU A 105 -40.71 36.21 -16.35
CA LEU A 105 -40.98 37.23 -15.34
C LEU A 105 -40.53 38.61 -15.80
N GLN A 106 -39.33 38.73 -16.38
CA GLN A 106 -38.82 39.98 -16.91
C GLN A 106 -39.73 40.53 -18.03
N ALA A 107 -40.10 39.69 -18.99
CA ALA A 107 -41.01 40.07 -20.07
C ALA A 107 -42.39 40.48 -19.54
N ALA A 108 -42.92 39.78 -18.54
CA ALA A 108 -44.18 40.14 -17.88
C ALA A 108 -44.08 41.50 -17.16
N ASN A 109 -42.96 41.77 -16.49
CA ASN A 109 -42.71 43.03 -15.79
C ASN A 109 -42.57 44.20 -16.77
N GLU A 110 -41.83 44.03 -17.85
CA GLU A 110 -41.70 45.03 -18.93
C GLU A 110 -43.06 45.33 -19.56
N LYS A 111 -43.85 44.30 -19.86
CA LYS A 111 -45.21 44.45 -20.37
C LYS A 111 -46.09 45.23 -19.39
N MET A 112 -46.14 44.82 -18.12
CA MET A 112 -46.92 45.50 -17.09
C MET A 112 -46.51 46.97 -16.93
N ARG A 113 -45.20 47.26 -16.93
CA ARG A 113 -44.68 48.64 -16.88
C ARG A 113 -45.14 49.45 -18.08
N SER A 114 -45.09 48.89 -19.29
CA SER A 114 -45.55 49.58 -20.50
C SER A 114 -47.05 49.86 -20.48
N GLU A 115 -47.86 48.90 -20.02
CA GLU A 115 -49.31 49.06 -19.90
C GLU A 115 -49.68 50.10 -18.83
N MET A 116 -49.00 50.08 -17.69
CA MET A 116 -49.19 51.08 -16.63
C MET A 116 -48.78 52.48 -17.10
N ALA A 117 -47.65 52.61 -17.80
CA ALA A 117 -47.23 53.89 -18.36
C ALA A 117 -48.26 54.43 -19.37
N ALA A 118 -48.79 53.58 -20.25
CA ALA A 118 -49.84 53.97 -21.19
C ALA A 118 -51.12 54.42 -20.48
N ARG A 119 -51.56 53.70 -19.43
CA ARG A 119 -52.73 54.11 -18.61
C ARG A 119 -52.51 55.44 -17.90
N HIS A 120 -51.31 55.66 -17.35
CA HIS A 120 -50.98 56.94 -16.72
C HIS A 120 -50.97 58.08 -17.74
N GLU A 121 -50.42 57.87 -18.93
CA GLU A 121 -50.43 58.87 -19.99
C GLU A 121 -51.86 59.21 -20.45
N GLU A 122 -52.74 58.22 -20.58
CA GLU A 122 -54.13 58.42 -20.94
C GLU A 122 -54.91 59.18 -19.86
N ALA A 123 -54.71 58.81 -18.58
CA ALA A 123 -55.32 59.52 -17.45
C ALA A 123 -54.86 60.99 -17.37
N LEU A 124 -53.58 61.27 -17.61
CA LEU A 124 -53.05 62.65 -17.64
C LEU A 124 -53.67 63.47 -18.78
N LYS A 125 -53.82 62.87 -19.98
CA LYS A 125 -54.49 63.53 -21.12
C LYS A 125 -55.95 63.86 -20.79
N GLU A 126 -56.66 62.97 -20.11
CA GLU A 126 -58.05 63.21 -19.73
C GLU A 126 -58.17 64.32 -18.67
N LEU A 127 -57.34 64.27 -17.63
CA LEU A 127 -57.24 65.34 -16.63
C LEU A 127 -56.93 66.70 -17.27
N GLN A 128 -56.03 66.76 -18.26
CA GLN A 128 -55.75 67.98 -19.01
C GLN A 128 -56.97 68.49 -19.78
N ARG A 129 -57.74 67.61 -20.42
CA ARG A 129 -58.98 68.00 -21.13
C ARG A 129 -60.03 68.54 -20.17
N GLU A 130 -60.23 67.87 -19.03
CA GLU A 130 -61.16 68.34 -18.00
C GLU A 130 -60.74 69.71 -17.45
N LEU A 131 -59.45 69.91 -17.20
CA LEU A 131 -58.90 71.18 -16.72
C LEU A 131 -59.18 72.30 -17.74
N GLN A 132 -58.85 72.08 -19.02
CA GLN A 132 -59.12 73.06 -20.09
C GLN A 132 -60.61 73.39 -20.19
N LYS A 133 -61.48 72.38 -20.09
CA LYS A 133 -62.94 72.58 -20.11
C LYS A 133 -63.41 73.42 -18.92
N LYS A 134 -62.88 73.19 -17.72
CA LYS A 134 -63.19 73.98 -16.52
C LYS A 134 -62.65 75.40 -16.61
N GLU A 135 -61.45 75.60 -17.14
CA GLU A 135 -60.87 76.92 -17.39
C GLU A 135 -61.73 77.73 -18.37
N GLN A 136 -62.19 77.11 -19.46
CA GLN A 136 -63.09 77.75 -20.42
C GLN A 136 -64.44 78.11 -19.81
N LEU A 137 -65.02 77.22 -19.00
CA LEU A 137 -66.25 77.50 -18.26
C LEU A 137 -66.07 78.68 -17.30
N LEU A 138 -64.95 78.70 -16.55
CA LEU A 138 -64.62 79.79 -15.63
C LEU A 138 -64.53 81.13 -16.38
N ALA A 139 -63.82 81.17 -17.50
CA ALA A 139 -63.70 82.37 -18.33
C ALA A 139 -65.06 82.87 -18.84
N ASN A 140 -65.95 81.96 -19.24
CA ASN A 140 -67.32 82.30 -19.67
C ASN A 140 -68.15 82.86 -18.51
N THR A 141 -68.07 82.25 -17.32
CA THR A 141 -68.79 82.76 -16.13
C THR A 141 -68.28 84.13 -15.69
N GLN A 142 -66.97 84.39 -15.76
CA GLN A 142 -66.41 85.71 -15.47
C GLN A 142 -66.92 86.78 -16.43
N LYS A 143 -67.02 86.47 -17.73
CA LYS A 143 -67.60 87.38 -18.73
C LYS A 143 -69.06 87.68 -18.42
N ALA A 144 -69.88 86.66 -18.17
CA ALA A 144 -71.30 86.82 -17.84
C ALA A 144 -71.50 87.67 -16.56
N ASN A 145 -70.69 87.44 -15.52
CA ASN A 145 -70.73 88.25 -14.30
C ASN A 145 -70.40 89.73 -14.59
N SER A 146 -69.37 90.01 -15.40
CA SER A 146 -69.02 91.39 -15.76
C SER A 146 -70.12 92.10 -16.56
N GLU A 147 -70.92 91.35 -17.32
CA GLU A 147 -72.01 91.87 -18.13
C GLU A 147 -73.27 92.14 -17.28
N LEU A 148 -73.58 91.24 -16.35
CA LEU A 148 -74.61 91.44 -15.33
C LEU A 148 -74.30 92.64 -14.42
N GLU A 149 -73.04 92.84 -14.03
CA GLU A 149 -72.63 94.00 -13.26
C GLU A 149 -72.89 95.32 -14.00
N LYS A 150 -72.64 95.36 -15.32
CA LYS A 150 -72.96 96.53 -16.15
C LYS A 150 -74.46 96.79 -16.23
N GLN A 151 -75.25 95.75 -16.49
CA GLN A 151 -76.71 95.86 -16.54
C GLN A 151 -77.31 96.33 -15.21
N SER A 152 -76.78 95.82 -14.08
CA SER A 152 -77.20 96.26 -12.74
C SER A 152 -76.90 97.74 -12.49
N GLN A 153 -75.77 98.25 -13.00
CA GLN A 153 -75.43 99.67 -12.92
C GLN A 153 -76.31 100.56 -13.81
N GLU A 154 -76.74 100.08 -14.98
CA GLU A 154 -77.65 100.80 -15.89
C GLU A 154 -79.07 100.89 -15.33
N LEU A 155 -79.62 99.76 -14.83
CA LEU A 155 -80.92 99.74 -14.16
C LEU A 155 -80.97 100.64 -12.93
N LYS A 156 -79.85 100.77 -12.20
CA LYS A 156 -79.73 101.69 -11.06
C LYS A 156 -79.78 103.17 -11.50
N LYS A 157 -79.30 103.51 -12.70
CA LYS A 157 -79.41 104.86 -13.28
C LYS A 157 -80.82 105.15 -13.79
N GLU A 158 -81.50 104.16 -14.38
CA GLU A 158 -82.90 104.29 -14.80
C GLU A 158 -83.85 104.43 -13.60
N ALA A 159 -83.58 103.72 -12.49
CA ALA A 159 -84.34 103.85 -11.25
C ALA A 159 -84.19 105.22 -10.55
N GLU A 160 -83.08 105.94 -10.77
CA GLU A 160 -82.88 107.30 -10.26
C GLU A 160 -83.55 108.38 -11.15
N HIS A 161 -83.80 108.10 -12.43
CA HIS A 161 -84.54 109.00 -13.35
C HIS A 161 -86.07 108.92 -13.21
N ALA A 162 -86.63 107.84 -12.66
CA ALA A 162 -88.08 107.63 -12.56
C ALA A 162 -88.77 108.35 -11.37
N LYS A 163 -88.06 109.20 -10.60
CA LYS A 163 -88.56 109.81 -9.34
C LYS A 163 -89.10 111.26 -9.45
N THR A 164 -89.38 111.79 -10.65
CA THR A 164 -89.91 113.16 -10.81
C THR A 164 -91.02 113.30 -11.87
N ALA A 165 -92.30 113.07 -11.52
CA ALA A 165 -93.46 113.66 -12.25
C ALA A 165 -94.82 113.50 -11.52
N LYS A 166 -95.28 114.62 -10.93
CA LYS A 166 -96.64 115.18 -10.79
C LYS A 166 -97.94 114.33 -10.63
N THR A 167 -98.63 114.68 -9.54
CA THR A 167 -100.07 114.80 -9.20
C THR A 167 -101.03 115.27 -10.31
N ALA A 168 -102.37 115.14 -10.28
CA ALA A 168 -103.35 114.35 -9.51
C ALA A 168 -104.76 114.77 -10.05
N GLU A 169 -105.48 113.90 -10.78
CA GLU A 169 -106.89 114.16 -11.18
C GLU A 169 -107.72 112.89 -11.48
N ASP A 170 -107.53 111.77 -10.76
CA ASP A 170 -108.24 110.50 -11.07
C ASP A 170 -108.96 109.83 -9.88
N ALA A 171 -109.40 110.57 -8.85
CA ALA A 171 -109.93 110.00 -7.59
C ALA A 171 -111.18 109.10 -7.69
N LEU A 172 -111.80 108.95 -8.87
CA LEU A 172 -112.91 108.00 -9.10
C LEU A 172 -112.59 106.89 -10.11
N GLN A 173 -111.57 107.04 -10.97
CA GLN A 173 -110.97 105.93 -11.71
C GLN A 173 -109.97 105.16 -10.83
N ILE A 174 -109.42 105.82 -9.81
CA ILE A 174 -108.53 105.28 -8.77
C ILE A 174 -109.19 104.15 -7.98
N VAL A 175 -110.49 104.17 -7.68
CA VAL A 175 -111.06 103.07 -6.85
C VAL A 175 -111.17 101.76 -7.65
N GLU A 176 -111.54 101.81 -8.93
CA GLU A 176 -111.59 100.61 -9.79
C GLU A 176 -110.18 100.16 -10.21
N GLN A 177 -109.30 101.10 -10.54
CA GLN A 177 -107.89 100.86 -10.81
C GLN A 177 -107.18 100.29 -9.57
N VAL A 178 -107.43 100.81 -8.36
CA VAL A 178 -106.87 100.31 -7.09
C VAL A 178 -107.37 98.90 -6.78
N THR A 179 -108.59 98.51 -7.17
CA THR A 179 -109.03 97.10 -7.03
C THR A 179 -108.29 96.16 -7.99
N LYS A 180 -108.11 96.53 -9.26
CA LYS A 180 -107.33 95.75 -10.22
C LYS A 180 -105.84 95.72 -9.87
N GLU A 181 -105.28 96.83 -9.40
CA GLU A 181 -103.91 96.95 -8.89
C GLU A 181 -103.74 96.18 -7.59
N LYS A 182 -104.72 96.15 -6.69
CA LYS A 182 -104.69 95.31 -5.48
C LYS A 182 -104.66 93.82 -5.84
N ASP A 183 -105.49 93.38 -6.78
CA ASP A 183 -105.49 91.99 -7.21
C ASP A 183 -104.21 91.63 -7.98
N ALA A 184 -103.69 92.54 -8.81
CA ALA A 184 -102.38 92.41 -9.45
C ALA A 184 -101.24 92.35 -8.42
N LEU A 185 -101.24 93.23 -7.42
CA LEU A 185 -100.28 93.23 -6.31
C LEU A 185 -100.41 91.97 -5.46
N HIS A 186 -101.61 91.43 -5.28
CA HIS A 186 -101.79 90.19 -4.54
C HIS A 186 -101.24 89.00 -5.34
N LYS A 187 -101.46 88.97 -6.65
CA LYS A 187 -100.88 87.96 -7.54
C LYS A 187 -99.35 88.05 -7.58
N GLU A 188 -98.82 89.26 -7.72
CA GLU A 188 -97.38 89.54 -7.67
C GLU A 188 -96.79 89.16 -6.31
N LYS A 189 -97.48 89.47 -5.20
CA LYS A 189 -97.07 89.03 -3.85
C LYS A 189 -97.02 87.50 -3.74
N THR A 190 -98.00 86.78 -4.30
CA THR A 190 -97.98 85.31 -4.29
C THR A 190 -96.87 84.73 -5.16
N GLU A 191 -96.59 85.34 -6.31
CA GLU A 191 -95.48 84.95 -7.19
C GLU A 191 -94.12 85.24 -6.55
N ILE A 192 -93.96 86.38 -5.88
CA ILE A 192 -92.75 86.72 -5.11
C ILE A 192 -92.56 85.76 -3.94
N LEU A 193 -93.62 85.39 -3.22
CA LEU A 193 -93.54 84.41 -2.13
C LEU A 193 -93.18 83.01 -2.63
N ALA A 194 -93.71 82.59 -3.78
CA ALA A 194 -93.33 81.33 -4.42
C ALA A 194 -91.85 81.33 -4.85
N SER A 195 -91.41 82.40 -5.54
CA SER A 195 -90.01 82.59 -5.95
C SER A 195 -89.05 82.64 -4.74
N LEU A 196 -89.46 83.27 -3.64
CA LEU A 196 -88.69 83.29 -2.40
C LEU A 196 -88.57 81.90 -1.78
N GLU A 197 -89.62 81.08 -1.82
CA GLU A 197 -89.58 79.71 -1.32
C GLU A 197 -88.72 78.81 -2.21
N ASP A 198 -88.82 78.95 -3.54
CA ASP A 198 -87.94 78.25 -4.49
C ASP A 198 -86.47 78.63 -4.29
N SER A 199 -86.20 79.93 -4.07
CA SER A 199 -84.87 80.44 -3.75
C SER A 199 -84.33 79.85 -2.43
N LYS A 200 -85.16 79.76 -1.39
CA LYS A 200 -84.79 79.09 -0.12
C LYS A 200 -84.47 77.62 -0.31
N GLN A 201 -85.29 76.89 -1.08
CA GLN A 201 -85.05 75.47 -1.36
C GLN A 201 -83.76 75.27 -2.16
N LEU A 202 -83.49 76.11 -3.16
CA LEU A 202 -82.24 76.08 -3.92
C LEU A 202 -81.04 76.39 -3.01
N SER A 203 -81.16 77.39 -2.14
CA SER A 203 -80.11 77.75 -1.18
C SER A 203 -79.82 76.61 -0.20
N GLN A 204 -80.84 75.89 0.27
CA GLN A 204 -80.66 74.68 1.08
C GLN A 204 -79.97 73.54 0.32
N LYS A 205 -80.33 73.30 -0.95
CA LYS A 205 -79.66 72.28 -1.79
C LYS A 205 -78.19 72.59 -1.99
N LEU A 206 -77.88 73.82 -2.38
CA LEU A 206 -76.49 74.30 -2.54
C LEU A 206 -75.69 74.18 -1.24
N LYS A 207 -76.31 74.46 -0.10
CA LYS A 207 -75.66 74.28 1.20
C LYS A 207 -75.29 72.81 1.48
N LYS A 208 -76.20 71.88 1.20
CA LYS A 208 -75.93 70.44 1.35
C LYS A 208 -74.82 69.95 0.41
N GLU A 209 -74.83 70.41 -0.84
CA GLU A 209 -73.78 70.07 -1.81
C GLU A 209 -72.42 70.65 -1.40
N LEU A 210 -72.39 71.88 -0.88
CA LEU A 210 -71.18 72.51 -0.35
C LEU A 210 -70.63 71.74 0.85
N ASP A 211 -71.49 71.31 1.77
CA ASP A 211 -71.07 70.54 2.94
C ASP A 211 -70.54 69.15 2.53
N ALA A 212 -71.20 68.47 1.59
CA ALA A 212 -70.71 67.19 1.05
C ALA A 212 -69.35 67.33 0.33
N LEU A 213 -69.16 68.42 -0.42
CA LEU A 213 -67.89 68.69 -1.10
C LEU A 213 -66.76 68.97 -0.11
N LYS A 214 -67.04 69.70 0.97
CA LYS A 214 -66.06 69.93 2.06
C LYS A 214 -65.66 68.63 2.73
N GLU A 215 -66.63 67.75 3.02
CA GLU A 215 -66.36 66.45 3.63
C GLU A 215 -65.50 65.56 2.73
N SER A 216 -65.80 65.54 1.43
CA SER A 216 -65.00 64.86 0.41
C SER A 216 -63.57 65.43 0.32
N HIS A 217 -63.41 66.76 0.35
CA HIS A 217 -62.11 67.40 0.33
C HIS A 217 -61.26 67.05 1.58
N VAL A 218 -61.88 66.95 2.76
CA VAL A 218 -61.19 66.52 3.98
C VAL A 218 -60.70 65.08 3.85
N LYS A 219 -61.55 64.16 3.38
CA LYS A 219 -61.18 62.75 3.15
C LYS A 219 -60.02 62.61 2.15
N ASN A 220 -60.11 63.28 1.00
CA ASN A 220 -59.04 63.26 0.01
C ASN A 220 -57.72 63.81 0.57
N ARG A 221 -57.79 64.85 1.42
CA ARG A 221 -56.59 65.40 2.08
C ARG A 221 -55.97 64.42 3.07
N GLU A 222 -56.78 63.68 3.82
CA GLU A 222 -56.30 62.63 4.74
C GLU A 222 -55.69 61.45 3.98
N GLU A 223 -56.32 61.01 2.89
CA GLU A 223 -55.78 59.94 2.02
C GLU A 223 -54.45 60.36 1.38
N LEU A 224 -54.35 61.60 0.90
CA LEU A 224 -53.10 62.15 0.38
C LEU A 224 -52.02 62.17 1.47
N SER A 225 -52.35 62.60 2.69
CA SER A 225 -51.42 62.59 3.83
C SER A 225 -50.92 61.17 4.14
N LYS A 226 -51.82 60.18 4.15
CA LYS A 226 -51.46 58.76 4.39
C LYS A 226 -50.63 58.17 3.25
N SER A 227 -50.87 58.61 2.01
CA SER A 227 -50.07 58.20 0.86
C SER A 227 -48.67 58.80 0.92
N GLN A 228 -48.56 60.07 1.33
CA GLN A 228 -47.28 60.75 1.51
C GLN A 228 -46.44 60.06 2.58
N GLU A 229 -47.02 59.77 3.75
CA GLU A 229 -46.33 59.08 4.84
C GLU A 229 -45.86 57.67 4.45
N ARG A 230 -46.66 56.93 3.67
CA ARG A 230 -46.23 55.63 3.12
C ARG A 230 -45.04 55.77 2.17
N LEU A 231 -45.06 56.78 1.32
CA LEU A 231 -44.00 57.04 0.35
C LEU A 231 -42.69 57.47 1.04
N ASP A 232 -42.79 58.25 2.12
CA ASP A 232 -41.66 58.63 2.96
C ASP A 232 -41.06 57.41 3.68
N ASN A 233 -41.88 56.51 4.22
CA ASN A 233 -41.43 55.25 4.83
C ASN A 233 -40.77 54.31 3.81
N GLU A 234 -41.37 54.13 2.63
CA GLU A 234 -40.76 53.34 1.55
C GLU A 234 -39.43 53.94 1.06
N SER A 235 -39.32 55.27 1.01
CA SER A 235 -38.09 55.97 0.65
C SER A 235 -36.98 55.74 1.70
N GLN A 236 -37.33 55.75 2.99
CA GLN A 236 -36.40 55.42 4.08
C GLN A 236 -35.92 53.96 4.00
N ASN A 237 -36.85 53.02 3.80
CA ASN A 237 -36.51 51.60 3.66
C ASN A 237 -35.59 51.35 2.45
N LEU A 238 -35.84 52.00 1.31
CA LEU A 238 -34.96 51.91 0.14
C LEU A 238 -33.55 52.44 0.43
N GLU A 239 -33.44 53.49 1.24
CA GLU A 239 -32.14 54.05 1.62
C GLU A 239 -31.38 53.16 2.61
N GLU A 240 -32.09 52.48 3.52
CA GLU A 240 -31.50 51.45 4.39
C GLU A 240 -31.01 50.24 3.59
N LEU A 241 -31.82 49.71 2.68
CA LEU A 241 -31.39 48.60 1.79
C LEU A 241 -30.18 48.99 0.95
N ARG A 242 -30.10 50.23 0.45
CA ARG A 242 -28.91 50.73 -0.27
C ARG A 242 -27.66 50.72 0.59
N LYS A 243 -27.76 51.12 1.86
CA LYS A 243 -26.63 51.08 2.80
C LYS A 243 -26.19 49.65 3.07
N GLU A 244 -27.13 48.73 3.29
CA GLU A 244 -26.83 47.31 3.48
C GLU A 244 -26.14 46.70 2.25
N LEU A 245 -26.63 47.00 1.05
CA LEU A 245 -26.01 46.56 -0.20
C LEU A 245 -24.58 47.10 -0.36
N GLU A 246 -24.32 48.36 0.00
CA GLU A 246 -22.97 48.91 -0.08
C GLU A 246 -22.02 48.25 0.94
N VAL A 247 -22.49 47.94 2.14
CA VAL A 247 -21.71 47.20 3.14
C VAL A 247 -21.37 45.79 2.62
N LEU A 248 -22.35 45.09 2.05
CA LEU A 248 -22.13 43.77 1.46
C LEU A 248 -21.15 43.83 0.28
N ARG A 249 -21.25 44.86 -0.57
CA ARG A 249 -20.34 45.08 -1.69
C ARG A 249 -18.89 45.26 -1.23
N ILE A 250 -18.67 46.07 -0.19
CA ILE A 250 -17.33 46.27 0.40
C ILE A 250 -16.81 44.96 0.99
N ALA A 251 -17.65 44.21 1.72
CA ALA A 251 -17.25 42.92 2.30
C ALA A 251 -16.90 41.87 1.23
N GLU A 252 -17.64 41.84 0.11
CA GLU A 252 -17.33 40.99 -1.05
C GLU A 252 -15.97 41.37 -1.67
N GLU A 253 -15.70 42.67 -1.82
CA GLU A 253 -14.46 43.16 -2.38
C GLU A 253 -13.25 42.84 -1.48
N GLU A 254 -13.39 42.99 -0.15
CA GLU A 254 -12.37 42.57 0.83
C GLU A 254 -12.12 41.06 0.79
N LYS A 255 -13.17 40.24 0.71
CA LYS A 255 -13.05 38.78 0.61
C LYS A 255 -12.40 38.35 -0.70
N SER A 256 -12.72 39.01 -1.80
CA SER A 256 -12.10 38.77 -3.11
C SER A 256 -10.60 39.10 -3.07
N GLN A 257 -10.21 40.21 -2.44
CA GLN A 257 -8.80 40.57 -2.24
C GLN A 257 -8.06 39.54 -1.36
N GLN A 258 -8.66 39.11 -0.24
CA GLN A 258 -8.07 38.06 0.60
C GLN A 258 -7.85 36.76 -0.18
N LEU A 259 -8.82 36.37 -1.01
CA LEU A 259 -8.74 35.16 -1.81
C LEU A 259 -7.62 35.24 -2.87
N ALA A 260 -7.43 36.41 -3.47
CA ALA A 260 -6.33 36.66 -4.41
C ALA A 260 -4.95 36.53 -3.73
N VAL A 261 -4.80 37.07 -2.51
CA VAL A 261 -3.55 36.92 -1.72
C VAL A 261 -3.27 35.45 -1.41
N PHE A 262 -4.26 34.69 -0.94
CA PHE A 262 -4.10 33.26 -0.67
C PHE A 262 -3.78 32.45 -1.94
N GLN A 263 -4.34 32.81 -3.09
CA GLN A 263 -3.99 32.17 -4.36
C GLN A 263 -2.53 32.45 -4.76
N GLU A 264 -2.03 33.66 -4.54
CA GLU A 264 -0.64 34.01 -4.83
C GLU A 264 0.34 33.30 -3.90
N GLU A 265 0.03 33.20 -2.61
CA GLU A 265 0.82 32.44 -1.63
C GLU A 265 0.85 30.94 -1.96
N ASN A 266 -0.29 30.35 -2.30
CA ASN A 266 -0.34 28.95 -2.74
C ASN A 266 0.52 28.71 -4.00
N LEU A 267 0.51 29.63 -4.96
CA LEU A 267 1.36 29.56 -6.15
C LEU A 267 2.85 29.68 -5.80
N LYS A 268 3.22 30.50 -4.81
CA LYS A 268 4.60 30.61 -4.32
C LYS A 268 5.05 29.32 -3.63
N LEU A 269 4.24 28.79 -2.72
CA LEU A 269 4.51 27.54 -2.01
C LEU A 269 4.62 26.36 -2.99
N ALA A 270 3.72 26.25 -3.97
CA ALA A 270 3.79 25.22 -5.01
C ALA A 270 5.08 25.31 -5.83
N LYS A 271 5.55 26.52 -6.15
CA LYS A 271 6.84 26.73 -6.84
C LYS A 271 8.03 26.35 -5.95
N GLU A 272 7.98 26.62 -4.66
CA GLU A 272 9.06 26.26 -3.72
C GLU A 272 9.14 24.75 -3.52
N LEU A 273 8.00 24.08 -3.35
CA LEU A 273 7.90 22.62 -3.29
C LEU A 273 8.46 21.98 -4.57
N GLY A 274 8.03 22.44 -5.74
CA GLY A 274 8.53 21.92 -7.02
C GLY A 274 10.03 22.13 -7.23
N LYS A 275 10.61 23.23 -6.73
CA LYS A 275 12.07 23.45 -6.75
C LYS A 275 12.81 22.50 -5.81
N GLY A 276 12.26 22.24 -4.62
CA GLY A 276 12.82 21.28 -3.66
C GLY A 276 12.84 19.86 -4.22
N GLU A 277 11.74 19.42 -4.83
CA GLU A 277 11.62 18.11 -5.48
C GLU A 277 12.57 17.97 -6.67
N LEU A 278 12.65 18.98 -7.55
CA LEU A 278 13.58 18.96 -8.69
C LEU A 278 15.04 18.90 -8.23
N ALA A 279 15.42 19.68 -7.22
CA ALA A 279 16.78 19.67 -6.69
C ALA A 279 17.13 18.33 -6.00
N SER A 280 16.18 17.74 -5.27
CA SER A 280 16.36 16.41 -4.66
C SER A 280 16.47 15.32 -5.72
N HIS A 281 15.62 15.35 -6.75
CA HIS A 281 15.66 14.39 -7.85
C HIS A 281 16.97 14.49 -8.64
N GLN A 282 17.46 15.71 -8.91
CA GLN A 282 18.76 15.90 -9.57
C GLN A 282 19.90 15.30 -8.76
N LYS A 283 19.95 15.53 -7.43
CA LYS A 283 20.98 14.93 -6.57
C LYS A 283 20.92 13.42 -6.57
N LEU A 284 19.71 12.84 -6.48
CA LEU A 284 19.53 11.38 -6.51
C LEU A 284 19.95 10.78 -7.87
N GLU A 285 19.67 11.47 -8.98
CA GLU A 285 20.11 11.03 -10.31
C GLU A 285 21.64 11.08 -10.45
N GLU A 286 22.28 12.12 -9.92
CA GLU A 286 23.74 12.24 -9.87
C GLU A 286 24.38 11.14 -9.01
N GLU A 287 23.87 10.90 -7.80
CA GLU A 287 24.32 9.82 -6.92
C GLU A 287 24.15 8.44 -7.58
N ARG A 288 23.01 8.21 -8.23
CA ARG A 288 22.73 6.98 -8.99
C ARG A 288 23.71 6.79 -10.14
N SER A 289 24.06 7.85 -10.86
CA SER A 289 25.07 7.83 -11.93
C SER A 289 26.45 7.47 -11.39
N VAL A 290 26.86 8.07 -10.26
CA VAL A 290 28.13 7.77 -9.60
C VAL A 290 28.20 6.31 -9.15
N LEU A 291 27.16 5.82 -8.46
CA LEU A 291 27.10 4.44 -8.00
C LEU A 291 27.10 3.44 -9.18
N ASN A 292 26.40 3.76 -10.27
CA ASN A 292 26.41 2.91 -11.46
C ASN A 292 27.80 2.85 -12.12
N ASN A 293 28.53 3.96 -12.15
CA ASN A 293 29.91 3.99 -12.64
C ASN A 293 30.85 3.18 -11.73
N GLN A 294 30.72 3.30 -10.40
CA GLN A 294 31.49 2.49 -9.45
C GLN A 294 31.20 1.00 -9.61
N LEU A 295 29.93 0.62 -9.78
CA LEU A 295 29.55 -0.77 -10.03
C LEU A 295 30.17 -1.30 -11.32
N LEU A 296 30.21 -0.49 -12.39
CA LEU A 296 30.83 -0.86 -13.65
C LEU A 296 32.34 -1.07 -13.51
N GLU A 297 33.03 -0.20 -12.75
CA GLU A 297 34.45 -0.39 -12.45
C GLU A 297 34.71 -1.64 -11.62
N MET A 298 33.89 -1.90 -10.59
CA MET A 298 34.01 -3.11 -9.77
C MET A 298 33.82 -4.37 -10.61
N LYS A 299 32.82 -4.42 -11.49
CA LYS A 299 32.63 -5.53 -12.43
C LYS A 299 33.82 -5.73 -13.37
N LYS A 300 34.45 -4.65 -13.84
CA LYS A 300 35.68 -4.75 -14.66
C LYS A 300 36.85 -5.32 -13.86
N ARG A 301 37.03 -4.91 -12.61
CA ARG A 301 38.08 -5.44 -11.72
C ARG A 301 37.84 -6.91 -11.41
N GLU A 302 36.60 -7.29 -11.10
CA GLU A 302 36.18 -8.68 -10.86
C GLU A 302 36.44 -9.56 -12.08
N ALA A 303 36.01 -9.14 -13.27
CA ALA A 303 36.27 -9.89 -14.51
C ALA A 303 37.76 -10.07 -14.79
N LYS A 304 38.59 -9.08 -14.46
CA LYS A 304 40.05 -9.18 -14.58
C LYS A 304 40.62 -10.21 -13.61
N LEU A 305 40.20 -10.18 -12.34
CA LEU A 305 40.64 -11.14 -11.32
C LEU A 305 40.23 -12.58 -11.65
N ILE A 306 39.01 -12.78 -12.16
CA ILE A 306 38.54 -14.10 -12.62
C ILE A 306 39.47 -14.62 -13.73
N LYS A 307 39.78 -13.77 -14.72
CA LYS A 307 40.67 -14.14 -15.82
C LYS A 307 42.09 -14.48 -15.35
N GLU A 308 42.67 -13.67 -14.47
CA GLU A 308 44.00 -13.92 -13.88
C GLU A 308 44.00 -15.25 -13.10
N ASN A 309 42.95 -15.52 -12.30
CA ASN A 309 42.82 -16.77 -11.55
C ASN A 309 42.65 -17.99 -12.47
N ASP A 310 41.85 -17.88 -13.53
CA ASP A 310 41.68 -18.96 -14.51
C ASP A 310 43.00 -19.26 -15.26
N GLU A 311 43.77 -18.23 -15.60
CA GLU A 311 45.12 -18.38 -16.20
C GLU A 311 46.08 -19.07 -15.22
N GLU A 312 46.09 -18.68 -13.95
CA GLU A 312 46.87 -19.33 -12.90
C GLU A 312 46.46 -20.80 -12.70
N ARG A 313 45.15 -21.08 -12.60
CA ARG A 313 44.62 -22.45 -12.50
C ARG A 313 45.01 -23.30 -13.70
N ALA A 314 44.94 -22.76 -14.91
CA ALA A 314 45.38 -23.46 -16.12
C ALA A 314 46.88 -23.76 -16.08
N SER A 315 47.70 -22.80 -15.63
CA SER A 315 49.15 -22.98 -15.48
C SER A 315 49.51 -24.05 -14.44
N LEU A 316 48.83 -24.05 -13.30
CA LEU A 316 49.00 -25.04 -12.23
C LEU A 316 48.53 -26.42 -12.70
N GLN A 317 47.39 -26.51 -13.37
CA GLN A 317 46.90 -27.76 -13.93
C GLN A 317 47.90 -28.35 -14.94
N LYS A 318 48.50 -27.50 -15.78
CA LYS A 318 49.56 -27.90 -16.71
C LYS A 318 50.79 -28.41 -15.95
N SER A 319 51.24 -27.70 -14.91
CA SER A 319 52.36 -28.15 -14.08
C SER A 319 52.07 -29.49 -13.39
N ILE A 320 50.88 -29.67 -12.82
CA ILE A 320 50.44 -30.93 -12.20
C ILE A 320 50.45 -32.05 -13.24
N SER A 321 49.95 -31.81 -14.45
CA SER A 321 49.95 -32.82 -15.52
C SER A 321 51.37 -33.26 -15.91
N VAL A 322 52.32 -32.31 -16.00
CA VAL A 322 53.72 -32.60 -16.32
C VAL A 322 54.38 -33.37 -15.18
N THR A 323 54.19 -32.93 -13.93
CA THR A 323 54.74 -33.62 -12.76
C THR A 323 54.16 -35.03 -12.63
N SER A 324 52.87 -35.20 -12.88
CA SER A 324 52.22 -36.53 -12.87
C SER A 324 52.82 -37.45 -13.94
N ALA A 325 53.04 -36.94 -15.16
CA ALA A 325 53.70 -37.69 -16.22
C ALA A 325 55.14 -38.09 -15.87
N LEU A 326 55.89 -37.20 -15.22
CA LEU A 326 57.24 -37.49 -14.73
C LEU A 326 57.24 -38.53 -13.61
N ILE A 327 56.25 -38.49 -12.70
CA ILE A 327 56.09 -39.51 -11.67
C ILE A 327 55.83 -40.87 -12.31
N THR A 328 54.92 -40.94 -13.30
CA THR A 328 54.66 -42.20 -14.00
C THR A 328 55.90 -42.73 -14.73
N GLU A 329 56.70 -41.86 -15.36
CA GLU A 329 57.95 -42.25 -16.01
C GLU A 329 58.96 -42.80 -14.98
N ARG A 330 59.11 -42.15 -13.82
CA ARG A 330 59.98 -42.61 -12.74
C ARG A 330 59.50 -43.93 -12.14
N ASP A 331 58.18 -44.12 -11.99
CA ASP A 331 57.61 -45.37 -11.52
C ASP A 331 57.89 -46.52 -12.50
N GLU A 332 57.77 -46.28 -13.82
CA GLU A 332 58.15 -47.26 -14.85
C GLU A 332 59.65 -47.59 -14.82
N GLU A 333 60.52 -46.61 -14.63
CA GLU A 333 61.96 -46.82 -14.45
C GLU A 333 62.29 -47.61 -13.18
N LEU A 334 61.64 -47.29 -12.06
CA LEU A 334 61.79 -48.03 -10.81
C LEU A 334 61.36 -49.48 -10.98
N GLU A 335 60.28 -49.74 -11.72
CA GLU A 335 59.80 -51.09 -11.98
C GLU A 335 60.76 -51.87 -12.88
N LYS A 336 61.36 -51.23 -13.90
CA LYS A 336 62.45 -51.84 -14.70
C LYS A 336 63.65 -52.21 -13.83
N LEU A 337 64.10 -51.30 -12.97
CA LEU A 337 65.22 -51.55 -12.06
C LEU A 337 64.91 -52.66 -11.03
N ARG A 338 63.68 -52.70 -10.49
CA ARG A 338 63.23 -53.79 -9.61
C ARG A 338 63.28 -55.14 -10.32
N ASN A 339 62.80 -55.20 -11.55
CA ASN A 339 62.86 -56.41 -12.38
C ASN A 339 64.31 -56.84 -12.63
N GLU A 340 65.19 -55.91 -12.98
CA GLU A 340 66.62 -56.18 -13.16
C GLU A 340 67.28 -56.71 -11.88
N VAL A 341 67.02 -56.07 -10.73
CA VAL A 341 67.51 -56.54 -9.42
C VAL A 341 66.99 -57.94 -9.10
N SER A 342 65.73 -58.24 -9.42
CA SER A 342 65.14 -59.57 -9.24
C SER A 342 65.86 -60.63 -10.09
N VAL A 343 66.12 -60.33 -11.37
CA VAL A 343 66.89 -61.19 -12.28
C VAL A 343 68.30 -61.41 -11.75
N LEU A 344 69.02 -60.34 -11.41
CA LEU A 344 70.39 -60.41 -10.86
C LEU A 344 70.44 -61.21 -9.54
N ARG A 345 69.42 -61.09 -8.68
CA ARG A 345 69.31 -61.94 -7.48
C ARG A 345 69.13 -63.41 -7.86
N GLY A 346 68.26 -63.70 -8.83
CA GLY A 346 68.09 -65.02 -9.41
C GLY A 346 69.40 -65.61 -9.91
N GLU A 347 70.11 -64.88 -10.78
CA GLU A 347 71.42 -65.25 -11.31
C GLU A 347 72.45 -65.48 -10.19
N ASN A 348 72.52 -64.60 -9.20
CA ASN A 348 73.43 -64.76 -8.05
C ASN A 348 73.11 -66.03 -7.24
N THR A 349 71.83 -66.38 -7.06
CA THR A 349 71.49 -67.68 -6.45
C THR A 349 71.97 -68.84 -7.30
N THR A 350 71.84 -68.79 -8.63
CA THR A 350 72.35 -69.86 -9.51
C THR A 350 73.87 -69.95 -9.44
N ALA A 351 74.58 -68.83 -9.42
CA ALA A 351 76.03 -68.76 -9.27
C ALA A 351 76.50 -69.39 -7.95
N ARG A 352 75.84 -69.09 -6.82
CA ARG A 352 76.12 -69.74 -5.53
C ARG A 352 75.89 -71.26 -5.57
N ASN A 353 74.91 -71.72 -6.34
CA ASN A 353 74.61 -73.16 -6.47
C ASN A 353 75.68 -73.87 -7.26
N LEU A 354 76.06 -73.28 -8.40
CA LEU A 354 77.17 -73.76 -9.21
C LEU A 354 78.45 -73.79 -8.38
N HIS A 355 78.72 -72.75 -7.58
CA HIS A 355 79.87 -72.73 -6.67
C HIS A 355 79.84 -73.87 -5.65
N SER A 356 78.70 -74.13 -4.99
CA SER A 356 78.55 -75.26 -4.07
C SER A 356 78.72 -76.62 -4.75
N VAL A 357 78.21 -76.78 -5.98
CA VAL A 357 78.42 -78.00 -6.78
C VAL A 357 79.90 -78.17 -7.12
N VAL A 358 80.57 -77.11 -7.57
CA VAL A 358 82.02 -77.11 -7.84
C VAL A 358 82.80 -77.49 -6.60
N GLN A 359 82.50 -76.90 -5.44
CA GLN A 359 83.15 -77.23 -4.17
C GLN A 359 82.96 -78.70 -3.75
N SER A 360 81.76 -79.26 -3.97
CA SER A 360 81.50 -80.69 -3.75
C SER A 360 82.34 -81.56 -4.68
N LEU A 361 82.38 -81.22 -5.98
CA LEU A 361 83.17 -81.94 -6.98
C LEU A 361 84.67 -81.84 -6.68
N GLU A 362 85.16 -80.71 -6.20
CA GLU A 362 86.54 -80.53 -5.75
C GLU A 362 86.85 -81.40 -4.53
N SER A 363 85.94 -81.48 -3.54
CA SER A 363 86.10 -82.37 -2.39
C SER A 363 86.15 -83.84 -2.83
N ASP A 364 85.26 -84.25 -3.73
CA ASP A 364 85.21 -85.60 -4.24
C ASP A 364 86.43 -85.94 -5.10
N LYS A 365 86.95 -84.98 -5.88
CA LYS A 365 88.22 -85.10 -6.58
C LYS A 365 89.37 -85.37 -5.62
N VAL A 366 89.50 -84.62 -4.52
CA VAL A 366 90.54 -84.84 -3.50
C VAL A 366 90.39 -86.21 -2.85
N LYS A 367 89.17 -86.63 -2.50
CA LYS A 367 88.92 -87.98 -1.96
C LYS A 367 89.32 -89.08 -2.94
N LEU A 368 89.02 -88.90 -4.23
CA LEU A 368 89.41 -89.83 -5.29
C LEU A 368 90.92 -89.85 -5.49
N GLU A 369 91.59 -88.69 -5.48
CA GLU A 369 93.06 -88.61 -5.53
C GLU A 369 93.73 -89.33 -4.35
N ILE A 370 93.19 -89.19 -3.13
CA ILE A 370 93.65 -89.93 -1.94
C ILE A 370 93.42 -91.43 -2.15
N LYS A 371 92.24 -91.85 -2.62
CA LYS A 371 91.96 -93.26 -2.92
C LYS A 371 92.90 -93.81 -3.97
N VAL A 372 93.18 -93.07 -5.04
CA VAL A 372 94.12 -93.46 -6.09
C VAL A 372 95.52 -93.60 -5.51
N LYS A 373 96.02 -92.61 -4.76
CA LYS A 373 97.33 -92.71 -4.08
C LYS A 373 97.40 -93.91 -3.13
N ASN A 374 96.35 -94.16 -2.35
CA ASN A 374 96.27 -95.33 -1.46
C ASN A 374 96.26 -96.65 -2.24
N LEU A 375 95.54 -96.71 -3.37
CA LEU A 375 95.52 -97.88 -4.25
C LEU A 375 96.86 -98.07 -4.95
N GLU A 376 97.52 -97.00 -5.40
CA GLU A 376 98.88 -97.01 -5.96
C GLU A 376 99.91 -97.46 -4.92
N GLN A 377 99.78 -97.02 -3.67
CA GLN A 377 100.61 -97.48 -2.55
C GLN A 377 100.37 -98.96 -2.28
N LYS A 378 99.10 -99.39 -2.20
CA LYS A 378 98.73 -100.81 -2.10
C LYS A 378 99.24 -101.63 -3.29
N LEU A 379 99.25 -101.09 -4.50
CA LEU A 379 99.81 -101.75 -5.69
C LEU A 379 101.35 -101.83 -5.63
N LYS A 380 102.01 -100.81 -5.11
CA LYS A 380 103.47 -100.80 -4.85
C LYS A 380 103.87 -101.76 -3.73
N GLU A 381 103.05 -101.89 -2.70
CA GLU A 381 103.26 -102.80 -1.56
C GLU A 381 102.87 -104.25 -1.91
N SER A 382 101.90 -104.46 -2.81
CA SER A 382 101.43 -105.78 -3.26
C SER A 382 102.23 -106.39 -4.44
N GLN A 383 103.34 -105.76 -4.87
CA GLN A 383 104.31 -106.29 -5.84
C GLN A 383 105.55 -106.96 -5.18
N LYS A 384 105.47 -107.30 -3.88
CA LYS A 384 106.43 -108.18 -3.18
C LYS A 384 105.65 -109.16 -2.28
N SER A 385 105.57 -110.41 -2.75
CA SER A 385 105.01 -111.61 -2.10
C SER A 385 103.47 -111.74 -2.04
N SER A 386 103.05 -112.99 -2.23
CA SER A 386 101.75 -113.52 -2.69
C SER A 386 100.94 -114.26 -1.61
N SER A 387 99.67 -114.59 -1.95
CA SER A 387 98.72 -115.57 -1.33
C SER A 387 97.98 -115.09 -0.05
N ASP A 388 96.74 -115.46 0.32
CA ASP A 388 95.61 -116.22 -0.25
C ASP A 388 94.35 -115.96 0.64
N VAL A 389 93.14 -115.90 0.02
CA VAL A 389 91.82 -116.49 0.41
C VAL A 389 91.02 -116.11 1.70
N SER A 390 89.71 -115.75 1.49
CA SER A 390 88.46 -115.97 2.31
C SER A 390 88.30 -115.35 3.72
N SER A 391 87.12 -115.19 4.38
CA SER A 391 85.66 -115.21 4.12
C SER A 391 84.94 -114.92 5.47
N SER A 392 83.76 -114.26 5.43
CA SER A 392 82.57 -114.37 6.32
C SER A 392 82.53 -113.88 7.80
N GLY A 393 81.32 -113.45 8.19
CA GLY A 393 80.76 -113.42 9.56
C GLY A 393 80.32 -112.03 10.02
N ASP A 394 79.08 -111.58 9.78
CA ASP A 394 77.83 -111.86 10.53
C ASP A 394 77.81 -111.28 11.95
N PHE A 395 76.98 -110.24 12.18
CA PHE A 395 76.30 -109.94 13.46
C PHE A 395 75.11 -109.01 13.18
N GLN A 396 73.94 -109.62 12.96
CA GLN A 396 72.65 -108.97 13.15
C GLN A 396 72.23 -109.04 14.62
N LYS A 397 71.35 -108.09 14.99
CA LYS A 397 70.22 -108.30 15.92
C LYS A 397 70.41 -107.85 17.38
N GLU A 398 70.64 -106.55 17.58
CA GLU A 398 70.31 -105.82 18.82
C GLU A 398 69.93 -104.34 18.58
N GLU A 399 70.32 -103.75 17.44
CA GLU A 399 70.10 -102.33 17.09
C GLU A 399 68.65 -101.96 16.69
N ALA A 400 67.80 -102.94 16.37
CA ALA A 400 66.43 -102.70 15.91
C ALA A 400 65.44 -102.35 17.05
N GLN A 401 65.65 -102.84 18.28
CA GLN A 401 64.78 -102.52 19.42
C GLN A 401 65.09 -101.15 20.02
N GLU A 402 66.37 -100.74 20.06
CA GLU A 402 66.76 -99.39 20.49
C GLU A 402 66.37 -98.32 19.47
N SER A 403 66.49 -98.61 18.17
CA SER A 403 66.01 -97.72 17.10
C SER A 403 64.48 -97.55 17.16
N GLN A 404 63.73 -98.62 17.44
CA GLN A 404 62.27 -98.53 17.58
C GLN A 404 61.84 -97.72 18.81
N GLN A 405 62.51 -97.88 19.97
CA GLN A 405 62.22 -97.06 21.16
C GLN A 405 62.59 -95.58 20.95
N MET A 406 63.65 -95.29 20.20
CA MET A 406 64.02 -93.93 19.83
C MET A 406 63.02 -93.30 18.85
N ILE A 407 62.49 -94.10 17.91
CA ILE A 407 61.42 -93.68 16.99
C ILE A 407 60.13 -93.40 17.76
N ASP A 408 59.73 -94.24 18.72
CA ASP A 408 58.52 -94.05 19.52
C ASP A 408 58.62 -92.82 20.45
N PHE A 409 59.81 -92.57 21.03
CA PHE A 409 60.07 -91.36 21.80
C PHE A 409 59.97 -90.09 20.92
N LEU A 410 60.62 -90.09 19.75
CA LEU A 410 60.56 -88.97 18.80
C LEU A 410 59.13 -88.73 18.30
N ASN A 411 58.36 -89.78 18.03
CA ASN A 411 56.95 -89.66 17.65
C ASN A 411 56.11 -89.04 18.77
N SER A 412 56.35 -89.38 20.05
CA SER A 412 55.66 -88.73 21.17
C SER A 412 56.01 -87.23 21.30
N VAL A 413 57.28 -86.87 21.09
CA VAL A 413 57.74 -85.47 21.12
C VAL A 413 57.19 -84.66 19.95
N ILE A 414 57.04 -85.28 18.77
CA ILE A 414 56.43 -84.65 17.59
C ILE A 414 54.94 -84.37 17.84
N VAL A 415 54.20 -85.29 18.45
CA VAL A 415 52.79 -85.07 18.81
C VAL A 415 52.66 -83.96 19.85
N ASP A 416 53.45 -83.99 20.93
CA ASP A 416 53.45 -82.94 21.96
C ASP A 416 53.80 -81.55 21.39
N LEU A 417 54.73 -81.47 20.42
CA LEU A 417 55.09 -80.22 19.75
C LEU A 417 54.02 -79.74 18.76
N GLN A 418 53.30 -80.66 18.12
CA GLN A 418 52.18 -80.33 17.24
C GLN A 418 50.97 -79.82 18.04
N ASP A 419 50.66 -80.44 19.18
CA ASP A 419 49.59 -80.02 20.08
C ASP A 419 49.88 -78.65 20.71
N LYS A 420 51.13 -78.41 21.16
CA LYS A 420 51.56 -77.07 21.60
C LYS A 420 51.46 -76.01 20.51
N ASN A 421 51.78 -76.36 19.27
CA ASN A 421 51.63 -75.43 18.14
C ASN A 421 50.16 -75.13 17.84
N ALA A 422 49.27 -76.12 17.95
CA ALA A 422 47.83 -75.93 17.79
C ALA A 422 47.25 -75.05 18.92
N GLU A 423 47.68 -75.26 20.16
CA GLU A 423 47.26 -74.45 21.31
C GLU A 423 47.73 -72.99 21.18
N LEU A 424 48.98 -72.76 20.78
CA LEU A 424 49.50 -71.41 20.54
C LEU A 424 48.79 -70.70 19.38
N LYS A 425 48.45 -71.41 18.29
CA LYS A 425 47.64 -70.85 17.20
C LYS A 425 46.22 -70.49 17.66
N SER A 426 45.58 -71.34 18.46
CA SER A 426 44.25 -71.04 19.02
C SER A 426 44.28 -69.80 19.93
N LYS A 427 45.32 -69.67 20.75
CA LYS A 427 45.50 -68.52 21.64
C LYS A 427 45.76 -67.22 20.88
N LEU A 428 46.53 -67.27 19.79
CA LEU A 428 46.78 -66.13 18.91
C LEU A 428 45.50 -65.66 18.21
N ASN A 429 44.69 -66.60 17.70
CA ASN A 429 43.39 -66.27 17.09
C ASN A 429 42.43 -65.62 18.10
N LYS A 430 42.33 -66.15 19.32
CA LYS A 430 41.50 -65.54 20.38
C LYS A 430 41.97 -64.13 20.75
N MET A 431 43.28 -63.88 20.75
CA MET A 431 43.84 -62.57 21.04
C MET A 431 43.61 -61.58 19.88
N SER A 432 43.64 -62.05 18.62
CA SER A 432 43.27 -61.22 17.47
C SER A 432 41.77 -60.94 17.38
N GLU A 433 40.92 -61.90 17.76
CA GLU A 433 39.46 -61.70 17.81
C GLU A 433 39.07 -60.71 18.92
N ALA A 434 39.74 -60.75 20.07
CA ALA A 434 39.53 -59.78 21.16
C ALA A 434 40.01 -58.36 20.81
N ALA A 435 41.00 -58.21 19.91
CA ALA A 435 41.46 -56.90 19.45
C ALA A 435 40.56 -56.28 18.35
N LEU A 436 39.66 -57.07 17.74
CA LEU A 436 38.77 -56.66 16.65
C LEU A 436 37.31 -56.46 17.09
N ASN A 437 36.91 -57.03 18.22
CA ASN A 437 35.60 -56.78 18.85
C ASN A 437 35.74 -55.70 19.93
N GLY A 438 35.84 -54.44 19.50
CA GLY A 438 35.84 -53.25 20.36
C GLY A 438 34.43 -52.81 20.75
N ASP A 439 33.74 -53.60 21.58
CA ASP A 439 32.56 -53.16 22.32
C ASP A 439 32.98 -52.75 23.74
N GLU A 440 33.54 -51.54 23.85
CA GLU A 440 33.57 -50.77 25.10
C GLU A 440 33.15 -49.33 24.76
N GLU A 441 31.86 -49.04 24.93
CA GLU A 441 31.32 -47.68 25.01
C GLU A 441 31.85 -47.01 26.29
N GLU A 442 32.95 -46.27 26.18
CA GLU A 442 33.24 -45.17 27.11
C GLU A 442 32.83 -43.85 26.47
N VAL A 443 31.66 -43.36 26.89
CA VAL A 443 31.14 -42.03 26.59
C VAL A 443 32.02 -40.99 27.31
N ILE A 444 33.00 -40.44 26.61
CA ILE A 444 33.70 -39.22 27.00
C ILE A 444 32.98 -38.05 26.32
N ASN A 445 32.04 -37.44 27.06
CA ASN A 445 31.44 -36.17 26.69
C ASN A 445 32.47 -35.04 26.90
N TYR A 446 33.09 -34.55 25.83
CA TYR A 446 33.87 -33.33 25.85
C TYR A 446 33.05 -32.20 25.23
N ASP A 447 32.56 -31.35 26.14
CA ASP A 447 31.92 -30.07 25.91
C ASP A 447 32.87 -29.19 25.08
N SER A 448 32.55 -28.95 23.81
CA SER A 448 33.24 -27.96 22.98
C SER A 448 32.26 -26.84 22.69
N GLU A 449 32.43 -25.74 23.44
CA GLU A 449 31.84 -24.46 23.14
C GLU A 449 32.30 -24.00 21.74
N GLU A 450 31.40 -24.07 20.77
CA GLU A 450 31.53 -23.30 19.53
C GLU A 450 30.27 -22.49 19.25
N ASP A 451 30.54 -21.20 19.11
CA ASP A 451 29.67 -20.05 18.98
C ASP A 451 28.69 -20.17 17.80
N ASN A 452 27.52 -20.75 18.07
CA ASN A 452 26.39 -20.75 17.15
C ASN A 452 25.64 -19.42 17.29
N GLN A 453 25.93 -18.46 16.41
CA GLN A 453 25.05 -17.32 16.13
C GLN A 453 23.75 -17.81 15.46
N VAL A 454 22.92 -18.51 16.23
CA VAL A 454 21.50 -18.68 15.91
C VAL A 454 20.90 -17.29 16.02
N LYS A 455 20.48 -16.71 14.89
CA LYS A 455 19.61 -15.53 14.87
C LYS A 455 18.42 -15.81 15.79
N ARG A 456 18.48 -15.31 17.01
CA ARG A 456 17.37 -15.42 17.97
C ARG A 456 16.23 -14.62 17.37
N ARG A 457 15.08 -15.27 17.28
CA ARG A 457 13.80 -14.66 16.89
C ARG A 457 13.62 -13.40 17.77
N PRO A 458 13.21 -12.24 17.23
CA PRO A 458 12.94 -11.06 18.05
C PRO A 458 12.03 -11.46 19.21
N ARG A 459 12.41 -11.12 20.44
CA ARG A 459 11.58 -11.38 21.62
C ARG A 459 10.31 -10.56 21.50
N LEU A 460 9.18 -11.21 21.71
CA LEU A 460 7.87 -10.54 21.74
C LEU A 460 7.81 -9.74 23.04
N PHE A 461 7.43 -8.48 22.98
CA PHE A 461 7.25 -7.64 24.16
C PHE A 461 5.94 -6.90 23.99
N CYS A 462 5.08 -6.99 25.00
CA CYS A 462 3.82 -6.29 25.00
C CYS A 462 3.92 -5.07 25.91
N ASP A 463 3.91 -3.89 25.29
CA ASP A 463 4.01 -2.58 25.96
C ASP A 463 2.79 -2.27 26.84
N ILE A 464 1.68 -3.02 26.68
CA ILE A 464 0.43 -2.82 27.42
C ILE A 464 0.43 -3.55 28.78
N CYS A 465 1.03 -4.74 28.86
CA CYS A 465 1.12 -5.55 30.10
C CYS A 465 2.52 -5.58 30.72
N ASP A 466 3.53 -4.97 30.08
CA ASP A 466 4.95 -5.02 30.47
C ASP A 466 5.50 -6.46 30.56
N CYS A 467 5.02 -7.37 29.70
CA CYS A 467 5.32 -8.80 29.76
C CYS A 467 6.07 -9.29 28.51
N PHE A 468 7.17 -10.03 28.72
CA PHE A 468 8.05 -10.55 27.65
C PHE A 468 7.65 -11.96 27.23
N ASP A 469 7.80 -12.24 25.92
CA ASP A 469 7.72 -13.54 25.24
C ASP A 469 6.37 -14.28 25.35
N LEU A 470 5.33 -13.62 25.86
CA LEU A 470 3.98 -14.21 26.01
C LEU A 470 3.06 -13.89 24.83
N HIS A 471 2.94 -12.61 24.46
CA HIS A 471 2.16 -12.12 23.33
C HIS A 471 2.79 -10.83 22.80
N ASP A 472 2.49 -10.47 21.55
CA ASP A 472 2.82 -9.15 21.03
C ASP A 472 1.82 -8.11 21.53
N THR A 473 2.14 -6.83 21.41
CA THR A 473 1.30 -5.71 21.86
C THR A 473 -0.12 -5.78 21.27
N GLU A 474 -0.29 -6.23 20.03
CA GLU A 474 -1.61 -6.30 19.37
C GLU A 474 -2.52 -7.44 19.88
N ASP A 475 -1.94 -8.46 20.54
CA ASP A 475 -2.67 -9.63 21.04
C ASP A 475 -2.93 -9.56 22.56
N CYS A 476 -2.77 -8.36 23.15
CA CYS A 476 -2.85 -8.18 24.59
C CYS A 476 -4.27 -8.46 25.12
N PRO A 477 -4.47 -9.45 26.02
CA PRO A 477 -5.80 -9.78 26.57
C PRO A 477 -6.45 -8.60 27.32
N THR A 478 -5.62 -7.71 27.88
CA THR A 478 -6.04 -6.46 28.51
C THR A 478 -6.61 -5.45 27.52
N GLN A 479 -6.32 -5.59 26.22
CA GLN A 479 -6.93 -4.81 25.14
C GLN A 479 -8.35 -5.32 24.79
N ALA A 480 -8.74 -6.50 25.28
CA ALA A 480 -10.02 -7.16 24.99
C ALA A 480 -10.99 -7.26 26.19
N GLN A 481 -10.90 -6.37 27.19
CA GLN A 481 -11.95 -6.17 28.22
C GLN A 481 -12.39 -4.69 28.18
N ALA A 482 -13.65 -4.28 28.04
CA ALA A 482 -14.94 -4.96 28.04
C ALA A 482 -15.98 -4.16 27.20
N PRO A 483 -17.03 -4.81 26.63
CA PRO A 483 -18.16 -4.11 26.03
C PRO A 483 -19.14 -3.67 27.12
N GLU A 484 -18.94 -2.48 27.68
CA GLU A 484 -19.94 -1.76 28.48
C GLU A 484 -20.23 -0.38 27.86
N GLU A 485 -20.44 -0.35 26.55
CA GLU A 485 -21.22 0.75 25.97
C GLU A 485 -22.70 0.38 26.07
N PRO A 486 -23.57 1.26 26.62
CA PRO A 486 -25.01 1.03 26.61
C PRO A 486 -25.48 0.82 25.17
N PRO A 487 -26.56 0.04 24.94
CA PRO A 487 -26.99 -0.29 23.59
C PRO A 487 -27.19 0.99 22.79
N HIS A 488 -26.46 1.11 21.66
CA HIS A 488 -26.55 2.27 20.78
C HIS A 488 -28.02 2.48 20.41
N SER A 489 -28.52 3.70 20.62
CA SER A 489 -29.93 4.01 20.36
C SER A 489 -30.26 3.69 18.90
N THR A 490 -31.18 2.75 18.69
CA THR A 490 -31.78 2.39 17.40
C THR A 490 -32.71 3.51 16.90
N TYR A 491 -32.16 4.69 16.66
CA TYR A 491 -32.87 5.80 16.03
C TYR A 491 -32.56 5.83 14.53
N HIS A 492 -33.47 5.30 13.72
CA HIS A 492 -33.43 5.36 12.25
C HIS A 492 -33.98 6.70 11.75
N GLY A 493 -33.34 7.81 12.12
CA GLY A 493 -33.68 9.15 11.63
C GLY A 493 -33.17 9.39 10.21
N SER A 494 -33.98 10.03 9.37
CA SER A 494 -33.57 10.51 8.04
C SER A 494 -32.37 11.47 8.17
N ARG A 495 -31.32 11.29 7.36
CA ARG A 495 -30.08 12.11 7.37
C ARG A 495 -30.31 13.61 7.09
N LYS A 496 -31.55 14.03 6.79
CA LYS A 496 -31.94 15.40 6.48
C LYS A 496 -32.71 16.11 7.62
N GLU A 497 -33.04 15.42 8.71
CA GLU A 497 -33.76 16.04 9.84
C GLU A 497 -32.80 16.27 11.01
N GLU A 498 -32.76 17.51 11.52
CA GLU A 498 -32.02 17.86 12.72
C GLU A 498 -32.60 17.13 13.93
N ARG A 499 -31.72 16.50 14.72
CA ARG A 499 -32.11 15.76 15.91
C ARG A 499 -32.54 16.74 17.01
N PRO A 500 -33.72 16.59 17.63
CA PRO A 500 -34.13 17.42 18.76
C PRO A 500 -33.11 17.33 19.89
N TYR A 501 -32.50 18.46 20.22
CA TYR A 501 -31.52 18.62 21.29
C TYR A 501 -31.98 19.75 22.21
N CYS A 502 -31.92 19.49 23.51
CA CYS A 502 -32.23 20.48 24.53
C CYS A 502 -30.94 21.06 25.09
N THR A 503 -30.78 22.37 24.98
CA THR A 503 -29.62 23.10 25.52
C THR A 503 -29.72 23.38 27.01
N ILE A 504 -30.87 23.13 27.66
CA ILE A 504 -31.06 23.37 29.09
C ILE A 504 -30.66 22.15 29.93
N CYS A 505 -31.04 20.94 29.52
CA CYS A 505 -30.66 19.70 30.20
C CYS A 505 -29.57 18.89 29.46
N GLU A 506 -29.08 19.39 28.33
CA GLU A 506 -28.04 18.76 27.48
C GLU A 506 -28.40 17.34 26.99
N MET A 507 -29.69 17.00 26.97
CA MET A 507 -30.17 15.70 26.49
C MET A 507 -30.79 15.76 25.09
N PHE A 508 -30.55 14.72 24.31
CA PHE A 508 -31.26 14.49 23.05
C PHE A 508 -32.65 13.89 23.29
N GLY A 509 -33.65 14.33 22.53
CA GLY A 509 -35.00 13.75 22.55
C GLY A 509 -36.15 14.76 22.67
N HIS A 510 -35.85 16.03 22.96
CA HIS A 510 -36.80 17.15 22.89
C HIS A 510 -36.05 18.44 22.55
N TRP A 511 -36.77 19.46 22.08
CA TRP A 511 -36.22 20.79 21.87
C TRP A 511 -36.23 21.59 23.17
N THR A 512 -35.29 22.53 23.29
CA THR A 512 -35.20 23.45 24.43
C THR A 512 -36.53 24.10 24.81
N ALA A 513 -37.39 24.42 23.84
CA ALA A 513 -38.71 25.03 24.07
C ALA A 513 -39.72 24.15 24.83
N ASN A 514 -39.47 22.83 24.91
CA ASN A 514 -40.33 21.85 25.55
C ASN A 514 -39.67 21.25 26.80
N CYS A 515 -38.57 21.84 27.28
CA CYS A 515 -37.88 21.42 28.49
C CYS A 515 -38.66 21.89 29.72
N ASN A 516 -38.82 21.01 30.71
CA ASN A 516 -39.43 21.36 31.98
C ASN A 516 -38.31 21.75 32.95
N ASP A 517 -38.02 23.06 33.01
CA ASP A 517 -36.86 23.63 33.74
C ASP A 517 -36.88 23.43 35.26
N ASP A 518 -37.97 22.88 35.83
CA ASP A 518 -38.16 22.69 37.27
C ASP A 518 -37.47 21.44 37.86
N GLU A 519 -36.80 20.62 37.03
CA GLU A 519 -36.03 19.45 37.48
C GLU A 519 -34.58 19.50 36.98
N THR A 520 -33.80 20.46 37.49
CA THR A 520 -32.33 20.44 37.35
C THR A 520 -31.68 20.08 38.69
N PHE A 521 -30.80 19.07 38.66
CA PHE A 521 -29.92 18.64 39.75
C PHE A 521 -28.62 19.44 39.75
#